data_AF-A0A2Z3N5W0-F1
#
_entry.id   AF-A0A2Z3N5W0-F1
#
_cell.length_a   1.000
_cell.length_b   1.000
_cell.length_c   1.000
_cell.angle_alpha   90.00
_cell.angle_beta   90.00
_cell.angle_gamma   90.00
#
_symmetry.space_group_name_H-M   'P 1'
#
loop_
_entity.id
_entity.type
_entity.pdbx_description
1 polymer ?
#
loop_
_entity_poly.entity_id
_entity_poly.type
_entity_poly.pdbx_seq_one_letter_code
_entity_poly.pdbx_strand_id
1 'polypeptide(L)'
;MNKVGRKIYYDKATGNVLVDTGEMMGAVIETTVDQDFETYQALKERVRDTVGVIQLEYGQYAADIAQCNGYRVNPETLELEFSYPDPNEPEAPQVFRKPLSEEVEETKQAIAELTLLLTQMGGM
;
A
#
# COMPACT_ATOMS: atom_id res chain seq x y z
N MET A 1 -0.87 22.39 9.92
CA MET A 1 -0.54 21.94 8.54
C MET A 1 -1.37 20.71 8.28
N ASN A 2 -2.12 20.68 7.18
CA ASN A 2 -2.92 19.51 6.82
C ASN A 2 -1.99 18.45 6.21
N LYS A 3 -2.28 17.19 6.48
CA LYS A 3 -1.62 16.02 5.91
C LYS A 3 -2.70 15.15 5.30
N VAL A 4 -2.58 14.88 4.01
CA VAL A 4 -3.53 14.06 3.25
C VAL A 4 -2.75 12.90 2.69
N GLY A 5 -3.14 11.68 3.07
CA GLY A 5 -2.55 10.47 2.53
C GLY A 5 -2.99 10.23 1.09
N ARG A 6 -2.26 9.37 0.39
CA ARG A 6 -2.53 9.10 -1.02
C ARG A 6 -3.79 8.26 -1.22
N LYS A 7 -4.44 8.46 -2.37
CA LYS A 7 -5.47 7.56 -2.88
C LYS A 7 -4.88 6.71 -3.99
N ILE A 8 -5.07 5.40 -3.85
CA ILE A 8 -4.74 4.44 -4.88
C ILE A 8 -6.05 4.02 -5.56
N TYR A 9 -6.24 4.49 -6.78
CA TYR A 9 -7.31 4.04 -7.66
C TYR A 9 -6.84 2.82 -8.42
N TYR A 10 -7.65 1.78 -8.44
CA TYR A 10 -7.31 0.52 -9.08
C TYR A 10 -8.50 -0.08 -9.82
N ASP A 11 -8.21 -0.89 -10.82
CA ASP A 11 -9.19 -1.69 -11.52
C ASP A 11 -9.61 -2.87 -10.63
N LYS A 12 -10.90 -2.98 -10.27
CA LYS A 12 -11.37 -4.01 -9.34
C LYS A 12 -11.22 -5.44 -9.86
N ALA A 13 -11.21 -5.62 -11.18
CA ALA A 13 -11.14 -6.95 -11.78
C ALA A 13 -9.70 -7.48 -11.83
N THR A 14 -8.73 -6.58 -12.08
CA THR A 14 -7.33 -6.96 -12.30
C THR A 14 -6.41 -6.58 -11.15
N GLY A 15 -6.83 -5.67 -10.27
CA GLY A 15 -5.98 -5.13 -9.21
C GLY A 15 -4.97 -4.08 -9.69
N ASN A 16 -4.95 -3.76 -10.98
CA ASN A 16 -3.98 -2.85 -11.56
C ASN A 16 -4.23 -1.42 -11.09
N VAL A 17 -3.16 -0.75 -10.65
CA VAL A 17 -3.21 0.67 -10.25
C VAL A 17 -3.43 1.53 -11.49
N LEU A 18 -4.43 2.39 -11.40
CA LEU A 18 -4.83 3.34 -12.44
C LEU A 18 -4.28 4.73 -12.17
N VAL A 19 -4.40 5.18 -10.92
CA VAL A 19 -3.93 6.49 -10.46
C VAL A 19 -3.44 6.37 -9.03
N ASP A 20 -2.26 6.91 -8.77
CA ASP A 20 -1.76 7.26 -7.43
C ASP A 20 -1.76 8.79 -7.33
N THR A 21 -2.55 9.34 -6.39
CA THR A 21 -2.61 10.80 -6.20
C THR A 21 -1.38 11.37 -5.50
N GLY A 22 -0.54 10.51 -4.93
CA GLY A 22 0.55 10.89 -4.04
C GLY A 22 0.06 11.47 -2.71
N GLU A 23 1.02 11.74 -1.82
CA GLU A 23 0.76 12.36 -0.53
C GLU A 23 0.86 13.88 -0.63
N MET A 24 0.07 14.59 0.18
CA MET A 24 0.05 16.04 0.19
C MET A 24 0.18 16.60 1.62
N MET A 25 0.94 17.68 1.79
CA MET A 25 1.10 18.35 3.08
C MET A 25 1.14 19.88 2.92
N GLY A 26 0.55 20.61 3.88
CA GLY A 26 0.58 22.08 3.93
C GLY A 26 -0.81 22.69 3.92
N ALA A 27 -1.06 23.61 2.98
CA ALA A 27 -2.36 24.25 2.74
C ALA A 27 -3.16 23.44 1.70
N VAL A 28 -3.29 22.14 1.95
CA VAL A 28 -3.92 21.16 1.04
C VAL A 28 -5.29 20.77 1.56
N ILE A 29 -6.19 20.47 0.63
CA ILE A 29 -7.55 20.01 0.90
C ILE A 29 -7.68 18.64 0.22
N GLU A 30 -8.20 17.66 0.94
CA GLU A 30 -8.49 16.35 0.39
C GLU A 30 -9.58 16.47 -0.68
N THR A 31 -9.30 15.94 -1.87
CA THR A 31 -10.28 15.88 -2.97
C THR A 31 -11.36 14.85 -2.65
N THR A 32 -12.53 14.93 -3.29
CA THR A 32 -13.48 13.80 -3.28
C THR A 32 -13.15 12.83 -4.41
N VAL A 33 -13.69 11.62 -4.34
CA VAL A 33 -13.51 10.67 -5.44
C VAL A 33 -14.09 11.22 -6.75
N ASP A 34 -15.23 11.88 -6.72
CA ASP A 34 -15.84 12.43 -7.92
C ASP A 34 -14.96 13.54 -8.54
N GLN A 35 -14.34 14.38 -7.70
CA GLN A 35 -13.36 15.37 -8.17
C GLN A 35 -12.13 14.71 -8.81
N ASP A 36 -11.66 13.60 -8.25
CA ASP A 36 -10.54 12.85 -8.82
C ASP A 36 -10.92 12.25 -10.19
N PHE A 37 -12.14 11.71 -10.34
CA PHE A 37 -12.66 11.25 -11.63
C PHE A 37 -12.77 12.38 -12.66
N GLU A 38 -13.09 13.60 -12.24
CA GLU A 38 -13.08 14.78 -13.12
C GLU A 38 -11.68 15.31 -13.42
N THR A 39 -10.68 14.93 -12.62
CA THR A 39 -9.30 15.43 -12.76
C THR A 39 -8.44 14.50 -13.59
N TYR A 40 -8.46 13.19 -13.32
CA TYR A 40 -7.55 12.23 -13.91
C TYR A 40 -8.14 11.56 -15.16
N GLN A 41 -7.48 11.73 -16.32
CA GLN A 41 -7.91 11.13 -17.58
C GLN A 41 -8.05 9.60 -17.49
N ALA A 42 -7.12 8.93 -16.81
CA ALA A 42 -7.15 7.48 -16.61
C ALA A 42 -8.41 6.99 -15.87
N LEU A 43 -9.05 7.84 -15.06
CA LEU A 43 -10.32 7.52 -14.38
C LEU A 43 -11.53 7.86 -15.25
N LYS A 44 -11.45 8.94 -16.05
CA LYS A 44 -12.53 9.33 -16.99
C LYS A 44 -12.84 8.26 -18.03
N GLU A 45 -11.83 7.51 -18.42
CA GLU A 45 -11.96 6.43 -19.42
C GLU A 45 -12.53 5.14 -18.82
N ARG A 46 -12.85 5.12 -17.53
CA ARG A 46 -13.36 3.94 -16.81
C ARG A 46 -14.79 4.13 -16.35
N VAL A 47 -15.50 3.01 -16.15
CA VAL A 47 -16.80 3.00 -15.50
C VAL A 47 -16.58 3.12 -13.99
N ARG A 48 -17.28 4.04 -13.32
CA ARG A 48 -17.09 4.33 -11.88
C ARG A 48 -17.15 3.08 -11.01
N ASP A 49 -18.05 2.15 -11.32
CA ASP A 49 -18.25 0.92 -10.55
C ASP A 49 -17.12 -0.10 -10.71
N THR A 50 -16.34 -0.04 -11.80
CA THR A 50 -15.21 -0.95 -12.05
C THR A 50 -13.92 -0.49 -11.37
N VAL A 51 -13.93 0.68 -10.75
CA VAL A 51 -12.76 1.29 -10.11
C VAL A 51 -12.92 1.28 -8.60
N GLY A 52 -11.96 0.67 -7.92
CA GLY A 52 -11.82 0.73 -6.48
C GLY A 52 -10.93 1.91 -6.06
N VAL A 53 -11.04 2.29 -4.79
CA VAL A 53 -10.16 3.31 -4.19
C VAL A 53 -9.73 2.83 -2.81
N ILE A 54 -8.43 2.89 -2.53
CA ILE A 54 -7.86 2.74 -1.20
C ILE A 54 -7.35 4.12 -0.77
N GLN A 55 -7.91 4.66 0.31
CA GLN A 55 -7.40 5.86 0.96
C GLN A 55 -6.39 5.42 2.02
N LEU A 56 -5.12 5.77 1.83
CA LEU A 56 -4.08 5.52 2.81
C LEU A 56 -3.95 6.69 3.78
N GLU A 57 -3.44 6.41 4.98
CA GLU A 57 -3.01 7.45 5.90
C GLU A 57 -1.73 8.13 5.38
N TYR A 58 -1.49 9.38 5.80
CA TYR A 58 -0.26 10.08 5.42
C TYR A 58 0.97 9.34 5.97
N GLY A 59 1.88 8.95 5.08
CA GLY A 59 3.09 8.20 5.42
C GLY A 59 2.90 6.68 5.45
N GLN A 60 1.67 6.18 5.30
CA GLN A 60 1.41 4.73 5.24
C GLN A 60 2.06 4.14 3.99
N TYR A 61 2.86 3.08 4.18
CA TYR A 61 3.67 2.43 3.14
C TYR A 61 4.65 3.35 2.41
N ALA A 62 4.98 4.53 2.94
CA ALA A 62 5.89 5.47 2.27
C ALA A 62 7.27 4.84 1.98
N ALA A 63 7.79 4.03 2.91
CA ALA A 63 9.04 3.32 2.74
C ALA A 63 8.95 2.22 1.66
N ASP A 64 7.83 1.49 1.61
CA ASP A 64 7.59 0.43 0.63
C ASP A 64 7.47 1.00 -0.78
N ILE A 65 6.66 2.06 -0.94
CA ILE A 65 6.47 2.74 -2.23
C ILE A 65 7.80 3.31 -2.75
N ALA A 66 8.64 3.85 -1.87
CA ALA A 66 9.94 4.39 -2.25
C ALA A 66 10.96 3.32 -2.68
N GLN A 67 10.79 2.07 -2.24
CA GLN A 67 11.74 0.97 -2.46
C GLN A 67 11.24 -0.10 -3.44
N CYS A 68 9.96 -0.08 -3.81
CA CYS A 68 9.37 -1.08 -4.68
C CYS A 68 9.72 -0.86 -6.17
N ASN A 69 9.68 -1.95 -6.95
CA ASN A 69 9.67 -1.93 -8.41
C ASN A 69 8.27 -1.61 -8.97
N GLY A 70 7.24 -1.83 -8.16
CA GLY A 70 5.84 -1.66 -8.51
C GLY A 70 4.95 -2.22 -7.42
N TYR A 71 3.68 -1.84 -7.45
CA TYR A 71 2.67 -2.34 -6.52
C TYR A 71 1.32 -2.47 -7.23
N ARG A 72 0.45 -3.30 -6.67
CA ARG A 72 -0.91 -3.56 -7.14
C ARG A 72 -1.85 -3.77 -5.96
N VAL A 73 -3.14 -3.77 -6.23
CA VAL A 73 -4.13 -4.19 -5.24
C VAL A 73 -4.51 -5.63 -5.52
N ASN A 74 -4.51 -6.49 -4.51
CA ASN A 74 -5.01 -7.85 -4.68
C ASN A 74 -6.55 -7.80 -4.81
N PRO A 75 -7.16 -8.30 -5.90
CA PRO A 75 -8.61 -8.21 -6.09
C PRO A 75 -9.43 -9.09 -5.13
N GLU A 76 -8.80 -10.09 -4.49
CA GLU A 76 -9.44 -10.98 -3.52
C GLU A 76 -9.39 -10.40 -2.11
N THR A 77 -8.24 -9.88 -1.68
CA THR A 77 -8.06 -9.34 -0.31
C THR A 77 -8.32 -7.85 -0.21
N LEU A 78 -8.29 -7.12 -1.33
CA LEU A 78 -8.35 -5.67 -1.43
C LEU A 78 -7.19 -4.94 -0.71
N GLU A 79 -6.09 -5.65 -0.46
CA GLU A 79 -4.87 -5.14 0.17
C GLU A 79 -3.81 -4.78 -0.89
N LEU A 80 -2.88 -3.90 -0.52
CA LEU A 80 -1.75 -3.55 -1.37
C LEU A 80 -0.67 -4.64 -1.33
N GLU A 81 -0.24 -5.06 -2.52
CA GLU A 81 0.90 -5.92 -2.71
C GLU A 81 2.02 -5.17 -3.43
N PHE A 82 3.24 -5.38 -2.97
CA PHE A 82 4.45 -4.73 -3.47
C PHE A 82 5.41 -5.76 -4.07
N SER A 83 6.05 -5.38 -5.17
CA SER A 83 7.22 -6.07 -5.70
C SER A 83 8.46 -5.26 -5.34
N TYR A 84 9.48 -5.92 -4.79
CA TYR A 84 10.74 -5.27 -4.40
C TYR A 84 11.89 -5.75 -5.29
N PRO A 85 12.90 -4.92 -5.55
CA PRO A 85 14.08 -5.33 -6.29
C PRO A 85 14.90 -6.34 -5.49
N ASP A 86 15.30 -7.44 -6.15
CA ASP A 86 16.37 -8.30 -5.65
C ASP A 86 17.70 -7.87 -6.28
N PRO A 87 18.65 -7.34 -5.50
CA PRO A 87 19.94 -6.93 -6.03
C PRO A 87 20.78 -8.10 -6.57
N ASN A 88 20.48 -9.35 -6.19
CA ASN A 88 21.17 -10.53 -6.68
C ASN A 88 20.52 -11.08 -7.96
N GLU A 89 19.23 -10.79 -8.19
CA GLU A 89 18.45 -11.30 -9.32
C GLU A 89 17.61 -10.19 -9.99
N PRO A 90 18.25 -9.17 -10.61
CA PRO A 90 17.56 -7.99 -11.12
C PRO A 90 16.63 -8.26 -12.31
N GLU A 91 16.79 -9.39 -13.00
CA GLU A 91 15.98 -9.79 -14.15
C GLU A 91 14.87 -10.79 -13.77
N ALA A 92 14.73 -11.14 -12.49
CA ALA A 92 13.69 -12.06 -12.05
C ALA A 92 12.27 -11.48 -12.30
N PRO A 93 11.27 -12.34 -12.57
CA PRO A 93 9.88 -11.91 -12.65
C PRO A 93 9.45 -11.21 -11.35
N GLN A 94 8.65 -10.15 -11.47
CA GLN A 94 8.12 -9.44 -10.31
C GLN A 94 7.22 -10.35 -9.47
N VAL A 95 7.59 -10.52 -8.20
CA VAL A 95 6.78 -11.24 -7.22
C VAL A 95 6.12 -10.22 -6.31
N PHE A 96 4.79 -10.20 -6.33
CA PHE A 96 3.98 -9.34 -5.48
C PHE A 96 3.71 -10.04 -4.15
N ARG A 97 3.96 -9.34 -3.05
CA ARG A 97 3.75 -9.81 -1.68
C ARG A 97 3.22 -8.68 -0.81
N LYS A 98 2.85 -8.98 0.43
CA LYS A 98 2.49 -7.98 1.44
C LYS A 98 3.59 -6.93 1.63
N PRO A 99 3.27 -5.74 2.15
CA PRO A 99 4.27 -4.71 2.39
C PRO A 99 5.32 -5.19 3.40
N LEU A 100 6.60 -4.95 3.10
CA LEU A 100 7.70 -5.32 4.00
C LEU A 100 7.58 -4.63 5.36
N SER A 101 7.04 -3.42 5.40
CA SER A 101 6.75 -2.73 6.67
C SER A 101 5.80 -3.50 7.57
N GLU A 102 4.78 -4.17 7.01
CA GLU A 102 3.86 -5.03 7.76
C GLU A 102 4.53 -6.32 8.19
N GLU A 103 5.22 -7.03 7.27
CA GLU A 103 5.89 -8.29 7.61
C GLU A 103 6.91 -8.12 8.75
N VAL A 104 7.63 -6.99 8.75
CA VAL A 104 8.58 -6.66 9.83
C VAL A 104 7.87 -6.38 11.14
N GLU A 105 6.73 -5.70 11.12
CA GLU A 105 5.95 -5.40 12.32
C GLU A 105 5.34 -6.67 12.93
N GLU A 106 4.73 -7.52 12.10
CA GLU A 106 4.21 -8.85 12.49
C GLU A 106 5.32 -9.71 13.09
N THR A 107 6.51 -9.73 12.47
CA THR A 107 7.67 -10.48 12.97
C THR A 107 8.15 -9.96 14.32
N LYS A 108 8.22 -8.63 14.50
CA LYS A 108 8.61 -8.02 15.79
C LYS A 108 7.62 -8.36 16.89
N GLN A 109 6.32 -8.35 16.59
CA GLN A 109 5.28 -8.72 17.55
C GLN A 109 5.43 -10.19 17.96
N ALA A 110 5.59 -11.11 17.00
CA ALA A 110 5.81 -12.52 17.29
C ALA A 110 7.06 -12.77 18.14
N ILE A 111 8.16 -12.04 17.88
CA ILE A 111 9.38 -12.11 18.70
C ILE A 111 9.11 -11.62 20.12
N ALA A 112 8.36 -10.52 20.29
CA ALA A 112 8.02 -9.99 21.61
C ALA A 112 7.17 -10.96 22.43
N GLU A 113 6.17 -11.60 21.80
CA GLU A 113 5.32 -12.61 22.44
C GLU A 113 6.11 -13.85 22.86
N LEU A 114 6.97 -14.37 21.97
CA LEU A 114 7.85 -15.50 22.29
C LEU A 114 8.80 -15.16 23.45
N THR A 115 9.35 -13.94 23.47
CA THR A 115 10.25 -13.48 24.54
C THR A 115 9.54 -13.43 25.89
N LEU A 116 8.28 -12.99 25.91
CA LEU A 116 7.46 -12.97 27.12
C LEU A 116 7.20 -14.39 27.64
N LEU A 117 6.84 -15.31 26.75
CA LEU A 117 6.59 -16.72 27.09
C LEU A 117 7.84 -17.40 27.67
N LEU A 118 9.01 -17.18 27.07
CA LEU A 118 10.27 -17.71 27.58
C LEU A 118 10.64 -17.14 28.96
N THR A 119 10.36 -15.85 29.20
CA THR A 119 10.61 -15.22 30.51
C THR A 119 9.69 -15.79 31.59
N GLN A 120 8.43 -16.06 31.27
CA GLN A 120 7.47 -16.69 32.18
C GLN A 120 7.83 -18.15 32.47
N MET A 121 8.36 -18.88 31.49
CA MET A 121 8.79 -20.27 31.65
C MET A 121 10.14 -20.42 32.36
N GLY A 122 11.08 -19.47 32.18
CA GLY A 122 12.39 -19.48 32.83
C GLY A 122 12.42 -18.82 34.22
N GLY A 123 11.31 -18.23 34.66
CA GLY A 123 11.11 -17.68 36.00
C GLY A 123 10.41 -18.62 36.99
N MET A 124 10.11 -19.86 36.58
CA MET A 124 9.74 -21.01 37.45
C MET A 124 10.96 -21.91 37.68
#